data_AF-A0A7X8VIY5-F1
#
_entry.id   AF-A0A7X8VIY5-F1
#
_cell.length_a   1.000
_cell.length_b   1.000
_cell.length_c   1.000
_cell.angle_alpha   90.00
_cell.angle_beta   90.00
_cell.angle_gamma   90.00
#
_symmetry.space_group_name_H-M   'P 1'
#
loop_
_entity.id
_entity.type
_entity.pdbx_description
1 polymer ?
#
loop_
_entity_poly.entity_id
_entity_poly.type
_entity_poly.pdbx_seq_one_letter_code
_entity_poly.pdbx_strand_id
1 'polypeptide(L)'
;GQGMSITLLQMAGIYQALANDGERIEPRIVKQVTDSDGTILEQPEPEKVQVVSPEAARTTVDMFRSVIQDDPTGLQRGTAADAAIEGYQLSGKTGTAQKVDENTGAYSNSEYWITFAGIAPADDPRFVVAIMLDEPERGVHGGAGGTAAPLFKDIATWLLNRDNIPLSAPAEPILLEAQ
;
A
#
# COMPACT_ATOMS: atom_id res chain seq x y z
N GLY A 1 3.27 9.71 10.90
CA GLY A 1 2.77 10.89 10.17
C GLY A 1 1.72 11.57 10.99
N GLN A 2 2.13 12.26 12.06
CA GLN A 2 1.26 13.10 12.89
C GLN A 2 1.61 14.57 12.61
N GLY A 3 0.66 15.49 12.80
CA GLY A 3 0.88 16.92 12.52
C GLY A 3 0.79 17.32 11.03
N MET A 4 0.34 16.41 10.16
CA MET A 4 0.04 16.66 8.76
C MET A 4 -1.15 15.79 8.34
N SER A 5 -1.87 16.20 7.29
CA SER A 5 -2.93 15.41 6.67
C SER A 5 -2.62 15.18 5.19
N ILE A 6 -3.02 14.01 4.70
CA ILE A 6 -2.96 13.66 3.27
C ILE A 6 -4.23 12.92 2.89
N THR A 7 -4.61 12.99 1.63
CA THR A 7 -5.70 12.18 1.08
C THR A 7 -5.25 10.74 0.81
N LEU A 8 -6.20 9.81 0.70
CA LEU A 8 -5.89 8.43 0.34
C LEU A 8 -5.24 8.31 -1.05
N LEU A 9 -5.63 9.19 -1.99
CA LEU A 9 -5.02 9.25 -3.32
C LEU A 9 -3.56 9.71 -3.28
N GLN A 10 -3.23 10.69 -2.43
CA GLN A 10 -1.84 11.12 -2.22
C GLN A 10 -1.01 9.99 -1.59
N MET A 11 -1.58 9.24 -0.64
CA MET A 11 -0.92 8.08 -0.05
C MET A 11 -0.65 6.99 -1.09
N ALA A 12 -1.62 6.67 -1.94
CA ALA A 12 -1.42 5.76 -3.06
C ALA A 12 -0.31 6.26 -4.01
N GLY A 13 -0.27 7.56 -4.31
CA GLY A 13 0.76 8.18 -5.12
C GLY A 13 2.19 8.05 -4.55
N ILE A 14 2.34 8.04 -3.22
CA ILE A 14 3.64 7.79 -2.57
C ILE A 14 4.12 6.36 -2.87
N TYR A 15 3.25 5.37 -2.69
CA TYR A 15 3.60 3.97 -2.97
C TYR A 15 3.75 3.70 -4.47
N GLN A 16 3.02 4.43 -5.33
CA GLN A 16 3.21 4.38 -6.78
C GLN A 16 4.61 4.84 -7.17
N ALA A 17 5.13 5.91 -6.55
CA ALA A 17 6.50 6.34 -6.80
C ALA A 17 7.52 5.24 -6.45
N LEU A 18 7.35 4.57 -5.31
CA LEU A 18 8.22 3.46 -4.91
C LEU A 18 8.10 2.24 -5.84
N ALA A 19 6.87 1.92 -6.26
CA ALA A 19 6.60 0.84 -7.21
C ALA A 19 7.19 1.12 -8.60
N ASN A 20 7.33 2.39 -8.99
CA ASN A 20 7.78 2.83 -10.30
C ASN A 20 9.22 3.37 -10.27
N ASP A 21 10.14 2.63 -9.64
CA ASP A 21 11.57 2.95 -9.60
C ASP A 21 11.89 4.39 -9.12
N GLY A 22 11.07 4.92 -8.22
CA GLY A 22 11.22 6.24 -7.62
C GLY A 22 10.61 7.39 -8.44
N GLU A 23 10.07 7.13 -9.64
CA GLU A 23 9.37 8.14 -10.44
C GLU A 23 7.88 8.17 -10.09
N ARG A 24 7.44 9.27 -9.46
CA ARG A 24 6.02 9.52 -9.21
C ARG A 24 5.37 10.04 -10.48
N ILE A 25 4.32 9.36 -10.93
CA ILE A 25 3.46 9.81 -12.02
C ILE A 25 2.17 10.36 -11.40
N GLU A 26 1.78 11.57 -11.78
CA GLU A 26 0.56 12.18 -11.28
C GLU A 26 -0.68 11.34 -11.63
N PRO A 27 -1.51 10.93 -10.64
CA PRO A 27 -2.64 10.04 -10.91
C PRO A 27 -3.69 10.72 -11.80
N ARG A 28 -4.31 9.92 -12.68
CA ARG A 28 -5.36 10.34 -13.61
C ARG A 28 -6.51 9.33 -13.58
N ILE A 29 -7.75 9.82 -13.67
CA ILE A 29 -8.95 8.99 -13.81
C ILE A 29 -9.59 9.08 -15.20
N VAL A 30 -9.40 10.22 -15.88
CA VAL A 30 -9.87 10.42 -17.26
C VAL A 30 -8.84 9.82 -18.21
N LYS A 31 -9.22 8.75 -18.92
CA LYS A 31 -8.34 8.09 -19.90
C LYS A 31 -8.38 8.79 -21.27
N GLN A 32 -9.55 9.29 -21.67
CA GLN A 32 -9.77 9.87 -22.99
C GLN A 32 -11.02 10.75 -22.95
N VAL A 33 -10.99 11.87 -23.68
CA VAL A 33 -12.17 12.68 -23.98
C VAL A 33 -12.40 12.61 -25.48
N THR A 34 -13.66 12.38 -25.88
CA THR A 34 -14.05 12.31 -27.29
C THR A 34 -15.14 13.34 -27.52
N ASP A 35 -14.97 14.19 -28.54
CA ASP A 35 -15.95 15.19 -28.93
C ASP A 35 -17.15 14.52 -29.64
N SER A 36 -18.22 15.27 -29.80
CA SER A 36 -19.48 14.88 -30.43
C SER A 36 -19.34 14.39 -31.88
N ASP A 37 -18.29 14.81 -32.58
CA ASP A 37 -17.98 14.38 -33.95
C ASP A 37 -17.11 13.09 -34.01
N GLY A 38 -16.73 12.55 -32.85
CA GLY A 38 -15.86 11.38 -32.71
C GLY A 38 -14.37 11.71 -32.62
N THR A 39 -13.98 12.99 -32.66
CA THR A 39 -12.58 13.41 -32.53
C THR A 39 -12.07 13.17 -31.11
N ILE A 40 -10.93 12.48 -30.99
CA ILE A 40 -10.26 12.29 -29.70
C ILE A 40 -9.52 13.56 -29.34
N LEU A 41 -9.83 14.13 -28.18
CA LEU A 41 -9.19 15.35 -27.68
C LEU A 41 -7.90 14.99 -26.94
N GLU A 42 -6.80 15.60 -27.37
CA GLU A 42 -5.50 15.47 -26.70
C GLU A 42 -5.60 15.96 -25.25
N GLN A 43 -5.09 15.16 -24.33
CA GLN A 43 -5.03 15.48 -22.90
C GLN A 43 -3.59 15.82 -22.52
N PRO A 44 -3.37 16.76 -21.60
CA PRO A 44 -2.03 17.03 -21.10
C PRO A 44 -1.47 15.77 -20.40
N GLU A 45 -0.22 15.44 -20.73
CA GLU A 45 0.52 14.37 -20.06
C GLU A 45 0.58 14.60 -18.54
N PRO A 46 0.54 13.53 -17.72
CA PRO A 46 0.69 13.67 -16.27
C PRO A 46 2.07 14.18 -15.89
N GLU A 47 2.14 14.99 -14.83
CA GLU A 47 3.43 15.40 -14.28
C GLU A 47 4.20 14.17 -13.80
N LYS A 48 5.50 14.12 -14.10
CA LYS A 48 6.42 13.05 -13.67
C LYS A 48 7.53 13.66 -12.83
N VAL A 49 7.77 13.10 -11.65
CA VAL A 49 8.76 13.60 -10.70
C VAL A 49 9.61 12.45 -10.18
N GLN A 50 10.92 12.50 -10.41
CA GLN A 50 11.86 11.57 -9.76
C GLN A 50 12.01 11.96 -8.28
N VAL A 51 11.41 11.18 -7.39
CA VAL A 51 11.40 11.47 -5.95
C VAL A 51 12.64 10.88 -5.26
N VAL A 52 13.03 9.66 -5.63
CA VAL A 52 14.20 8.94 -5.12
C VAL A 52 14.89 8.19 -6.26
N SER A 53 16.10 7.66 -6.06
CA SER A 53 16.73 6.80 -7.07
C SER A 53 16.00 5.46 -7.22
N PRO A 54 16.10 4.80 -8.39
CA PRO A 54 15.57 3.44 -8.58
C PRO A 54 16.08 2.45 -7.53
N GLU A 55 17.35 2.54 -7.16
CA GLU A 55 17.96 1.70 -6.12
C GLU A 55 17.30 1.91 -4.75
N ALA A 56 17.09 3.18 -4.35
CA ALA A 56 16.44 3.50 -3.08
C ALA A 56 14.97 3.04 -3.07
N ALA A 57 14.26 3.21 -4.19
CA ALA A 57 12.89 2.72 -4.34
C ALA A 57 12.81 1.20 -4.17
N ARG A 58 13.60 0.44 -4.96
CA ARG A 58 13.64 -1.03 -4.90
C ARG A 58 14.04 -1.55 -3.53
N THR A 59 15.06 -0.95 -2.92
CA THR A 59 15.49 -1.29 -1.55
C THR A 59 14.36 -1.06 -0.55
N THR A 60 13.64 0.05 -0.65
CA THR A 60 12.51 0.35 0.24
C THR A 60 11.35 -0.63 0.04
N VAL A 61 11.00 -0.94 -1.21
CA VAL A 61 9.98 -1.94 -1.55
C VAL A 61 10.35 -3.30 -0.99
N ASP A 62 11.61 -3.71 -1.13
CA ASP A 62 12.11 -4.97 -0.59
C ASP A 62 12.05 -5.00 0.95
N MET A 63 12.53 -3.94 1.62
CA MET A 63 12.43 -3.82 3.08
C MET A 63 11.00 -3.95 3.60
N PHE A 64 10.01 -3.39 2.90
CA PHE A 64 8.60 -3.46 3.29
C PHE A 64 7.96 -4.84 3.11
N ARG A 65 8.63 -5.82 2.47
CA ARG A 65 8.21 -7.23 2.51
C ARG A 65 8.20 -7.77 3.94
N SER A 66 9.11 -7.30 4.80
CA SER A 66 9.19 -7.70 6.22
C SER A 66 7.92 -7.40 7.00
N VAL A 67 7.12 -6.42 6.58
CA VAL A 67 5.86 -6.05 7.23
C VAL A 67 4.80 -7.13 7.06
N ILE A 68 4.84 -7.86 5.94
CA ILE A 68 3.90 -8.91 5.56
C ILE A 68 4.46 -10.31 5.87
N GLN A 69 5.74 -10.39 6.27
CA GLN A 69 6.37 -11.66 6.62
C GLN A 69 5.65 -12.33 7.79
N ASP A 70 5.32 -13.60 7.62
CA ASP A 70 4.89 -14.46 8.71
C ASP A 70 6.07 -15.25 9.27
N ASP A 71 6.11 -15.34 10.60
CA ASP A 71 7.06 -16.16 11.34
C ASP A 71 6.32 -16.79 12.53
N PRO A 72 6.16 -18.13 12.56
CA PRO A 72 5.50 -18.84 13.65
C PRO A 72 6.16 -18.65 15.02
N THR A 73 7.45 -18.30 15.06
CA THR A 73 8.15 -18.03 16.33
C THR A 73 7.83 -16.63 16.88
N GLY A 74 7.28 -15.75 16.03
CA GLY A 74 6.98 -14.36 16.35
C GLY A 74 8.18 -13.42 16.39
N LEU A 75 9.41 -13.93 16.22
CA LEU A 75 10.64 -13.13 16.33
C LEU A 75 10.85 -12.22 15.10
N GLN A 76 10.48 -12.71 13.93
CA GLN A 76 10.63 -12.05 12.63
C GLN A 76 9.26 -11.81 11.96
N ARG A 77 8.18 -11.80 12.76
CA ARG A 77 6.81 -11.63 12.27
C ARG A 77 6.49 -10.15 12.05
N GLY A 78 6.02 -9.82 10.86
CA GLY A 78 5.59 -8.47 10.50
C GLY A 78 4.21 -8.10 11.06
N THR A 79 3.96 -6.79 11.17
CA THR A 79 2.67 -6.26 11.68
C THR A 79 1.45 -6.60 10.80
N ALA A 80 1.68 -7.10 9.59
CA ALA A 80 0.66 -7.46 8.61
C ALA A 80 0.89 -8.86 8.03
N ALA A 81 1.43 -9.79 8.84
CA ALA A 81 1.66 -11.18 8.43
C ALA A 81 0.43 -11.83 7.76
N ASP A 82 -0.78 -11.47 8.23
CA ASP A 82 -2.04 -12.01 7.71
C ASP A 82 -2.33 -11.57 6.26
N ALA A 83 -1.61 -10.57 5.73
CA ALA A 83 -1.71 -10.14 4.33
C ALA A 83 -0.93 -11.02 3.34
N ALA A 84 -0.13 -11.99 3.82
CA ALA A 84 0.69 -12.83 2.96
C ALA A 84 -0.17 -13.64 1.97
N ILE A 85 0.31 -13.74 0.73
CA ILE A 85 -0.23 -14.62 -0.32
C ILE A 85 0.89 -15.56 -0.73
N GLU A 86 0.66 -16.86 -0.60
CA GLU A 86 1.63 -17.89 -0.99
C GLU A 86 2.00 -17.74 -2.48
N GLY A 87 3.30 -17.79 -2.76
CA GLY A 87 3.84 -17.68 -4.12
C GLY A 87 3.98 -16.24 -4.65
N TYR A 88 3.61 -15.21 -3.90
CA TYR A 88 3.84 -13.81 -4.29
C TYR A 88 4.66 -13.07 -3.25
N GLN A 89 5.62 -12.27 -3.72
CA GLN A 89 6.28 -11.29 -2.89
C GLN A 89 5.40 -10.05 -2.81
N LEU A 90 4.85 -9.75 -1.64
CA LEU A 90 4.06 -8.54 -1.41
C LEU A 90 4.86 -7.56 -0.56
N SER A 91 4.61 -6.28 -0.77
CA SER A 91 5.26 -5.21 0.00
C SER A 91 4.19 -4.23 0.49
N GLY A 92 4.35 -3.69 1.69
CA GLY A 92 3.41 -2.68 2.18
C GLY A 92 3.67 -2.23 3.60
N LYS A 93 2.80 -1.36 4.10
CA LYS A 93 2.90 -0.83 5.46
C LYS A 93 1.55 -0.59 6.10
N THR A 94 1.48 -0.96 7.37
CA THR A 94 0.41 -0.62 8.32
C THR A 94 0.52 0.81 8.83
N GLY A 95 -0.61 1.47 9.01
CA GLY A 95 -0.73 2.74 9.71
C GLY A 95 -1.85 2.71 10.76
N THR A 96 -1.55 3.29 11.92
CA THR A 96 -2.50 3.52 13.02
C THR A 96 -2.28 4.94 13.52
N ALA A 97 -3.15 5.87 13.15
CA ALA A 97 -3.02 7.28 13.52
C ALA A 97 -4.20 7.71 14.39
N GLN A 98 -3.92 8.26 15.57
CA GLN A 98 -4.93 8.85 16.44
C GLN A 98 -5.63 10.01 15.73
N LYS A 99 -6.96 10.08 15.85
CA LYS A 99 -7.75 11.24 15.42
C LYS A 99 -7.60 12.38 16.42
N VAL A 100 -7.96 13.59 16.02
CA VAL A 100 -8.08 14.73 16.94
C VAL A 100 -9.48 14.70 17.53
N ASP A 101 -9.58 14.66 18.85
CA ASP A 101 -10.85 14.81 19.55
C ASP A 101 -11.32 16.26 19.44
N GLU A 102 -12.47 16.46 18.79
CA GLU A 102 -13.03 17.79 18.51
C GLU A 102 -13.35 18.59 19.79
N ASN A 103 -13.58 17.92 20.93
CA ASN A 103 -13.93 18.59 22.19
C ASN A 103 -12.70 19.13 22.92
N THR A 104 -11.57 18.42 22.83
CA THR A 104 -10.34 18.74 23.57
C THR A 104 -9.26 19.39 22.71
N GLY A 105 -9.34 19.22 21.38
CA GLY A 105 -8.27 19.60 20.45
C GLY A 105 -7.00 18.76 20.60
N ALA A 106 -7.02 17.70 21.42
CA ALA A 106 -5.92 16.78 21.63
C ALA A 106 -6.11 15.50 20.81
N TYR A 107 -5.09 14.62 20.77
CA TYR A 107 -5.25 13.30 20.15
C TYR A 107 -6.19 12.42 20.98
N SER A 108 -7.14 11.79 20.30
CA SER A 108 -8.04 10.79 20.87
C SER A 108 -7.28 9.54 21.29
N ASN A 109 -7.70 8.92 22.39
CA ASN A 109 -7.13 7.65 22.87
C ASN A 109 -7.93 6.41 22.41
N SER A 110 -8.99 6.61 21.61
CA SER A 110 -9.88 5.54 21.17
C SER A 110 -10.26 5.60 19.69
N GLU A 111 -10.08 6.75 19.05
CA GLU A 111 -10.46 6.96 17.65
C GLU A 111 -9.23 6.99 16.76
N TYR A 112 -9.23 6.17 15.71
CA TYR A 112 -8.07 5.98 14.85
C TYR A 112 -8.44 5.93 13.38
N TRP A 113 -7.59 6.52 12.57
CA TRP A 113 -7.46 6.15 11.16
C TRP A 113 -6.58 4.91 11.06
N ILE A 114 -7.15 3.82 10.56
CA ILE A 114 -6.40 2.58 10.25
C ILE A 114 -6.13 2.55 8.76
N THR A 115 -4.87 2.40 8.38
CA THR A 115 -4.47 2.42 6.97
C THR A 115 -3.58 1.25 6.62
N PHE A 116 -3.64 0.86 5.36
CA PHE A 116 -2.67 -0.03 4.75
C PHE A 116 -2.40 0.45 3.32
N ALA A 117 -1.13 0.55 2.95
CA ALA A 117 -0.73 0.82 1.58
C ALA A 117 0.30 -0.24 1.15
N GLY A 118 0.11 -0.84 -0.01
CA GLY A 118 0.95 -1.93 -0.48
C GLY A 118 1.06 -2.02 -1.99
N ILE A 119 2.02 -2.83 -2.42
CA ILE A 119 2.46 -3.08 -3.78
C ILE A 119 2.36 -4.58 -4.03
N ALA A 120 1.80 -4.96 -5.19
CA ALA A 120 1.64 -6.36 -5.58
C ALA A 120 1.96 -6.58 -7.07
N PRO A 121 2.88 -7.51 -7.39
CA PRO A 121 3.98 -8.02 -6.56
C PRO A 121 5.04 -6.96 -6.22
N ALA A 122 5.98 -7.27 -5.34
CA ALA A 122 7.11 -6.41 -4.97
C ALA A 122 8.29 -6.51 -5.96
N ASP A 123 8.48 -7.69 -6.54
CA ASP A 123 9.58 -8.02 -7.46
C ASP A 123 9.32 -7.58 -8.91
N ASP A 124 8.05 -7.53 -9.34
CA ASP A 124 7.59 -6.91 -10.59
C ASP A 124 6.32 -6.08 -10.32
N PRO A 125 6.43 -4.83 -9.82
CA PRO A 125 5.27 -4.04 -9.41
C PRO A 125 4.22 -3.82 -10.49
N ARG A 126 2.99 -4.30 -10.24
CA ARG A 126 1.83 -4.13 -11.15
C ARG A 126 0.75 -3.24 -10.57
N PHE A 127 0.53 -3.34 -9.26
CA PHE A 127 -0.56 -2.66 -8.57
C PHE A 127 -0.07 -1.97 -7.31
N VAL A 128 -0.67 -0.82 -7.02
CA VAL A 128 -0.62 -0.15 -5.72
C VAL A 128 -2.03 -0.07 -5.17
N VAL A 129 -2.20 -0.48 -3.92
CA VAL A 129 -3.49 -0.46 -3.22
C VAL A 129 -3.31 0.28 -1.91
N ALA A 130 -4.08 1.35 -1.71
CA ALA A 130 -4.15 2.09 -0.46
C ALA A 130 -5.56 2.01 0.12
N ILE A 131 -5.65 1.69 1.40
CA ILE A 131 -6.89 1.47 2.15
C ILE A 131 -6.85 2.34 3.39
N MET A 132 -8.00 2.91 3.73
CA MET A 132 -8.23 3.60 5.00
C MET A 132 -9.58 3.17 5.57
N LEU A 133 -9.60 2.89 6.87
CA LEU A 133 -10.78 2.60 7.67
C LEU A 133 -10.91 3.69 8.73
N ASP A 134 -12.10 4.27 8.83
CA ASP A 134 -12.45 5.25 9.86
C ASP A 134 -12.98 4.50 11.10
N GLU A 135 -12.26 4.60 12.22
CA GLU A 135 -12.69 4.07 13.52
C GLU A 135 -13.26 2.64 13.48
N PRO A 136 -12.54 1.65 12.91
CA PRO A 136 -13.08 0.31 12.80
C PRO A 136 -13.26 -0.34 14.17
N GLU A 137 -14.50 -0.65 14.55
CA GLU A 137 -14.83 -1.35 15.79
C GLU A 137 -14.42 -2.84 15.77
N ARG A 138 -14.21 -3.41 14.57
CA ARG A 138 -13.86 -4.82 14.34
C ARG A 138 -12.90 -4.93 13.16
N GLY A 139 -12.25 -6.09 13.04
CA GLY A 139 -11.45 -6.42 11.87
C GLY A 139 -12.32 -6.52 10.62
N VAL A 140 -11.69 -6.34 9.45
CA VAL A 140 -12.39 -6.35 8.14
C VAL A 140 -13.11 -7.67 7.82
N HIS A 141 -12.78 -8.76 8.52
CA HIS A 141 -13.48 -10.05 8.45
C HIS A 141 -14.31 -10.39 9.69
N GLY A 142 -14.63 -9.40 10.54
CA GLY A 142 -15.43 -9.57 11.75
C GLY A 142 -14.69 -10.12 12.97
N GLY A 143 -13.38 -10.37 12.86
CA GLY A 143 -12.51 -10.75 13.99
C GLY A 143 -12.14 -9.60 14.91
N ALA A 144 -11.36 -9.90 15.96
CA ALA A 144 -10.82 -8.90 16.88
C ALA A 144 -9.62 -8.16 16.24
N GLY A 145 -9.47 -6.87 16.57
CA GLY A 145 -8.38 -6.01 16.07
C GLY A 145 -8.77 -5.19 14.83
N GLY A 146 -8.18 -3.99 14.69
CA GLY A 146 -8.49 -3.05 13.61
C GLY A 146 -7.33 -2.90 12.63
N THR A 147 -7.09 -3.90 11.78
CA THR A 147 -6.08 -3.83 10.70
C THR A 147 -6.75 -3.87 9.32
N ALA A 148 -6.21 -3.10 8.38
CA ALA A 148 -6.64 -3.10 6.98
C ALA A 148 -5.88 -4.14 6.12
N ALA A 149 -4.90 -4.84 6.70
CA ALA A 149 -4.04 -5.80 6.00
C ALA A 149 -4.81 -6.97 5.34
N PRO A 150 -5.83 -7.58 5.96
CA PRO A 150 -6.58 -8.66 5.30
C PRO A 150 -7.38 -8.17 4.08
N LEU A 151 -7.87 -6.92 4.10
CA LEU A 151 -8.56 -6.35 2.94
C LEU A 151 -7.59 -6.10 1.78
N PHE A 152 -6.34 -5.71 2.06
CA PHE A 152 -5.30 -5.64 1.04
C PHE A 152 -5.08 -7.01 0.39
N LYS A 153 -5.00 -8.09 1.19
CA LYS A 153 -4.84 -9.44 0.69
C LYS A 153 -5.97 -9.86 -0.25
N ASP A 154 -7.22 -9.60 0.11
CA ASP A 154 -8.36 -9.93 -0.75
C ASP A 154 -8.27 -9.22 -2.11
N ILE A 155 -8.00 -7.92 -2.09
CA ILE A 155 -7.90 -7.11 -3.32
C ILE A 155 -6.69 -7.57 -4.15
N ALA A 156 -5.52 -7.75 -3.54
CA ALA A 156 -4.31 -8.18 -4.22
C ALA A 156 -4.48 -9.58 -4.82
N THR A 157 -5.04 -10.53 -4.06
CA THR A 157 -5.32 -11.89 -4.54
C THR A 157 -6.21 -11.86 -5.78
N TRP A 158 -7.29 -11.07 -5.74
CA TRP A 158 -8.19 -10.95 -6.88
C TRP A 158 -7.50 -10.33 -8.10
N LEU A 159 -6.73 -9.25 -7.92
CA LEU A 159 -6.00 -8.59 -9.01
C LEU A 159 -4.97 -9.51 -9.68
N LEU A 160 -4.15 -10.18 -8.87
CA LEU A 160 -3.10 -11.09 -9.35
C LEU A 160 -3.69 -12.27 -10.13
N ASN A 161 -4.77 -12.87 -9.61
CA ASN A 161 -5.45 -13.97 -10.27
C ASN A 161 -6.18 -13.53 -11.55
N ARG A 162 -6.82 -12.36 -11.55
CA ARG A 162 -7.55 -11.83 -12.73
C ARG A 162 -6.62 -11.63 -13.92
N ASP A 163 -5.42 -11.11 -13.67
CA ASP A 163 -4.45 -10.78 -14.72
C ASP A 163 -3.47 -11.92 -15.01
N ASN A 164 -3.69 -13.10 -14.40
CA ASN A 164 -2.82 -14.28 -14.52
C ASN A 164 -1.35 -13.97 -14.29
N ILE A 165 -1.06 -13.16 -13.26
CA ILE A 165 0.32 -12.79 -12.92
C ILE A 165 1.05 -14.08 -12.49
N PRO A 166 2.26 -14.36 -13.02
CA PRO A 166 3.02 -15.52 -12.60
C PRO A 166 3.47 -15.38 -11.14
N LEU A 167 3.68 -16.52 -10.47
CA LEU A 167 4.24 -16.53 -9.13
C LEU A 167 5.63 -15.88 -9.12
N SER A 168 5.92 -15.14 -8.05
CA SER A 168 7.23 -14.54 -7.82
C SER A 168 8.30 -15.63 -7.68
N ALA A 169 9.55 -15.30 -8.02
CA ALA A 169 10.66 -16.17 -7.68
C ALA A 169 10.72 -16.38 -6.16
N PRO A 170 11.14 -17.56 -5.67
CA PRO A 170 11.38 -17.76 -4.24
C PRO A 170 12.33 -16.70 -3.72
N ALA A 171 11.99 -16.09 -2.60
CA ALA A 171 12.82 -15.11 -1.95
C ALA A 171 13.00 -15.48 -0.48
N GLU A 172 14.21 -15.30 0.01
CA GLU A 172 14.55 -15.58 1.39
C GLU A 172 13.75 -14.67 2.34
N PRO A 173 13.37 -15.18 3.53
CA PRO A 173 12.83 -14.35 4.60
C PRO A 173 13.80 -13.22 4.95
N ILE A 174 13.26 -12.05 5.27
CA ILE A 174 14.04 -10.94 5.82
C ILE A 174 14.33 -11.27 7.28
N LEU A 175 15.60 -11.51 7.58
CA LEU A 175 16.10 -11.74 8.93
C LEU A 175 16.65 -10.44 9.50
N LEU A 176 16.08 -9.98 10.60
CA LEU A 176 16.67 -8.91 11.40
C LEU A 176 17.63 -9.55 12.40
N GLU A 177 18.92 -9.38 12.16
CA GLU A 177 19.97 -9.71 13.12
C GLU A 177 20.31 -8.45 13.94
N ALA A 178 20.31 -8.57 15.26
CA ALA A 178 20.86 -7.53 16.12
C ALA A 178 22.39 -7.54 15.98
N GLN A 179 22.97 -6.38 15.63
CA GLN A 179 24.42 -6.16 15.67
C GLN A 179 24.93 -5.98 17.11
#